data_AF-A0A9E0HEH2-F1
#
_entry.id   AF-A0A9E0HEH2-F1
#
_cell.length_a   1.000
_cell.length_b   1.000
_cell.length_c   1.000
_cell.angle_alpha   90.00
_cell.angle_beta   90.00
_cell.angle_gamma   90.00
#
_symmetry.space_group_name_H-M   'P 1'
#
loop_
_entity.id
_entity.type
_entity.pdbx_description
1 polymer ?
#
loop_
_entity_poly.entity_id
_entity_poly.type
_entity_poly.pdbx_seq_one_letter_code
_entity_poly.pdbx_strand_id
1 'polypeptide(L)' 'MRALAFVLLLGLALASVAVGSFALAMALGAAKALVVGVVFMELRHAHRAHLVGFVLAVGLVAAVLIALGGLGR' A
#
# COMPACT_ATOMS: atom_id res chain seq x y z
N MET A 1 -12.82 -13.85 -6.57
CA MET A 1 -12.95 -13.14 -5.26
C MET A 1 -11.80 -12.15 -4.99
N ARG A 2 -10.52 -12.49 -5.17
CA ARG A 2 -9.39 -11.59 -4.86
C ARG A 2 -9.33 -10.31 -5.71
N ALA A 3 -9.70 -10.38 -6.99
CA ALA A 3 -9.75 -9.24 -7.90
C ALA A 3 -10.63 -8.09 -7.37
N LEU A 4 -11.79 -8.42 -6.79
CA LEU A 4 -12.72 -7.45 -6.22
C LEU A 4 -12.06 -6.65 -5.09
N ALA A 5 -11.33 -7.31 -4.19
CA ALA A 5 -10.63 -6.65 -3.09
C ALA A 5 -9.58 -5.64 -3.58
N PHE A 6 -8.86 -5.94 -4.66
CA PHE A 6 -7.89 -5.00 -5.26
C PHE A 6 -8.56 -3.80 -5.91
N VAL A 7 -9.68 -4.02 -6.60
CA VAL A 7 -10.48 -2.94 -7.20
C VAL A 7 -11.08 -2.06 -6.11
N LEU A 8 -11.57 -2.65 -5.01
CA LEU A 8 -12.09 -1.90 -3.87
C LEU A 8 -11.01 -1.08 -3.17
N LEU A 9 -9.83 -1.65 -2.89
CA LEU A 9 -8.71 -0.91 -2.30
C LEU A 9 -8.26 0.24 -3.20
N LEU A 10 -8.21 0.02 -4.51
CA LEU A 10 -7.91 1.08 -5.48
C LEU A 10 -8.99 2.16 -5.49
N GLY A 11 -10.27 1.77 -5.53
CA GLY A 11 -11.39 2.70 -5.51
C GLY A 11 -11.43 3.55 -4.24
N LEU A 12 -11.19 2.94 -3.07
CA LEU A 12 -11.10 3.64 -1.79
C LEU A 12 -9.89 4.59 -1.75
N ALA A 13 -8.75 4.20 -2.31
CA ALA A 13 -7.58 5.08 -2.39
C ALA A 13 -7.87 6.31 -3.26
N LEU A 14 -8.49 6.11 -4.43
CA LEU A 14 -8.91 7.21 -5.32
C LEU A 14 -9.97 8.11 -4.67
N ALA A 15 -10.96 7.52 -4.00
CA ALA A 15 -11.96 8.27 -3.25
C ALA A 15 -11.31 9.09 -2.12
N SER A 16 -10.31 8.54 -1.44
CA SER A 16 -9.56 9.27 -0.39
C SER A 16 -8.83 10.48 -0.95
N VAL A 17 -8.26 10.38 -2.16
CA VAL A 17 -7.68 11.53 -2.87
C VAL A 17 -8.75 12.57 -3.20
N ALA A 18 -9.91 12.15 -3.71
CA ALA A 18 -11.02 13.04 -4.05
C ALA A 18 -11.56 13.83 -2.83
N VAL A 19 -11.54 13.23 -1.64
CA VAL A 19 -11.93 13.88 -0.37
C VAL A 19 -10.76 14.67 0.25
N GLY A 20 -9.60 14.72 -0.42
CA GLY A 20 -8.43 15.47 0.02
C GLY A 20 -7.64 14.80 1.16
N SER A 21 -7.86 13.51 1.43
CA SER A 21 -7.12 12.76 2.44
C SER A 21 -5.97 11.97 1.80
N PHE A 22 -4.87 12.68 1.54
CA PHE A 22 -3.67 12.10 0.94
C PHE A 22 -3.06 10.98 1.81
N ALA A 23 -3.04 11.18 3.14
CA ALA A 23 -2.51 10.20 4.08
C ALA A 23 -3.26 8.85 3.99
N LEU A 24 -4.59 8.91 3.92
CA LEU A 24 -5.44 7.73 3.79
C LEU A 24 -5.26 7.05 2.43
N ALA A 25 -5.13 7.83 1.35
CA ALA A 25 -4.86 7.30 0.01
C ALA A 25 -3.54 6.50 -0.03
N MET A 26 -2.48 7.02 0.59
CA MET A 26 -1.19 6.34 0.67
C MET A 26 -1.27 5.07 1.53
N ALA A 27 -1.97 5.12 2.67
CA ALA A 27 -2.15 3.94 3.53
C ALA A 27 -2.89 2.81 2.79
N LEU A 28 -3.95 3.13 2.04
CA LEU A 28 -4.69 2.15 1.22
C LEU A 28 -3.86 1.61 0.06
N GLY A 29 -3.05 2.47 -0.58
CA GLY A 29 -2.09 2.05 -1.60
C GLY A 29 -1.04 1.08 -1.06
N ALA A 30 -0.50 1.36 0.12
CA ALA A 30 0.45 0.47 0.81
C ALA A 30 -0.18 -0.88 1.17
N ALA A 31 -1.39 -0.87 1.73
CA ALA A 31 -2.13 -2.10 2.03
C ALA A 31 -2.35 -2.93 0.75
N LYS A 32 -2.74 -2.30 -0.36
CA LYS A 32 -2.86 -2.97 -1.66
C LYS A 32 -1.53 -3.58 -2.11
N ALA A 33 -0.43 -2.84 -2.03
CA ALA A 33 0.90 -3.31 -2.42
C ALA A 33 1.33 -4.54 -1.59
N LEU A 34 1.10 -4.52 -0.28
CA LEU A 34 1.38 -5.66 0.61
C LEU A 34 0.60 -6.91 0.19
N VAL A 35 -0.71 -6.76 -0.01
CA VAL A 35 -1.58 -7.89 -0.41
C VAL A 35 -1.16 -8.43 -1.78
N VAL A 36 -0.88 -7.56 -2.75
CA VAL A 36 -0.42 -7.98 -4.09
C VAL A 36 0.92 -8.71 -4.00
N GLY A 37 1.88 -8.17 -3.26
CA GLY A 37 3.19 -8.79 -3.08
C GLY A 37 3.08 -10.19 -2.48
N VAL A 38 2.36 -10.32 -1.36
CA VAL A 38 2.19 -11.61 -0.67
C VAL A 38 1.45 -12.63 -1.54
N VAL A 39 0.42 -12.21 -2.27
CA VAL A 39 -0.46 -13.11 -3.03
C VAL A 39 0.12 -13.52 -4.39
N PHE A 40 0.76 -12.59 -5.11
CA PHE A 40 1.15 -12.80 -6.52
C PHE A 40 2.66 -12.96 -6.73
N MET A 41 3.53 -12.46 -5.85
CA MET A 41 4.99 -12.58 -6.05
C MET A 41 5.61 -13.80 -5.38
N GLU A 42 4.78 -14.80 -5.01
CA GLU A 42 5.21 -15.99 -4.25
C GLU A 42 6.04 -15.68 -2.99
N LEU A 43 5.91 -14.48 -2.43
CA LEU A 43 6.56 -14.07 -1.17
C LEU A 43 6.22 -15.02 0.00
N ARG A 44 5.14 -15.81 -0.13
CA ARG A 44 4.79 -16.88 0.81
C ARG A 44 5.82 -18.02 0.88
N HIS A 45 6.57 -18.28 -0.19
CA HIS A 45 7.63 -19.30 -0.25
C HIS A 45 9.03 -18.69 -0.23
N ALA A 46 9.14 -17.37 -0.40
CA ALA A 46 10.40 -16.65 -0.26
C ALA A 46 10.90 -16.72 1.19
N HIS A 47 12.22 -16.60 1.36
CA HIS A 47 12.84 -16.55 2.67
C HIS A 47 12.18 -15.47 3.54
N ARG A 48 11.93 -15.76 4.83
CA ARG A 48 11.21 -14.85 5.74
C ARG A 48 11.82 -13.44 5.80
N ALA A 49 13.14 -13.33 5.67
CA ALA A 49 13.82 -12.04 5.61
C ALA A 49 13.39 -11.19 4.40
N HIS A 50 13.05 -11.82 3.28
CA HIS A 50 12.57 -11.12 2.09
C HIS A 50 11.15 -10.57 2.29
N LEU A 51 10.27 -11.33 2.95
CA LEU A 51 8.94 -10.85 3.33
C LEU A 51 9.03 -9.68 4.31
N VAL A 52 9.88 -9.78 5.33
CA VAL A 52 10.11 -8.69 6.29
C VAL A 52 10.67 -7.46 5.57
N GLY A 53 11.68 -7.64 4.72
CA GLY A 53 12.26 -6.55 3.93
C GLY A 53 11.24 -5.87 3.03
N PHE A 54 10.38 -6.64 2.37
CA PHE A 54 9.29 -6.10 1.54
C PHE A 54 8.28 -5.29 2.36
N VAL A 55 7.83 -5.81 3.51
CA VAL A 55 6.88 -5.11 4.38
C VAL A 55 7.48 -3.80 4.88
N LEU A 56 8.74 -3.82 5.32
CA LEU A 56 9.45 -2.63 5.78
C LEU A 56 9.64 -1.61 4.66
N ALA A 57 10.02 -2.05 3.46
CA ALA A 57 10.20 -1.17 2.31
C ALA A 57 8.87 -0.49 1.91
N VAL A 58 7.78 -1.24 1.83
CA VAL A 58 6.45 -0.68 1.51
C VAL A 58 6.01 0.30 2.60
N GLY A 59 6.19 -0.04 3.87
CA GLY A 59 5.87 0.84 5.00
C GLY A 59 6.69 2.14 4.98
N LEU A 60 7.99 2.04 4.71
CA LEU A 60 8.90 3.19 4.62
C LEU A 60 8.50 4.12 3.48
N VAL A 61 8.27 3.58 2.28
CA VAL A 61 7.83 4.37 1.12
C VAL A 61 6.51 5.08 1.42
N ALA A 62 5.54 4.38 2.01
CA ALA A 62 4.27 4.98 2.38
C ALA A 62 4.46 6.11 3.40
N ALA A 63 5.25 5.90 4.45
CA ALA A 63 5.54 6.91 5.47
C ALA A 63 6.21 8.16 4.88
N VAL A 64 7.21 7.98 4.01
CA VAL A 64 7.89 9.08 3.30
C VAL A 64 6.90 9.86 2.44
N LEU A 65 6.08 9.17 1.65
CA LEU A 65 5.08 9.83 0.81
C LEU A 65 4.06 10.60 1.64
N ILE A 66 3.54 10.00 2.72
CA ILE A 66 2.62 10.67 3.65
C ILE A 66 3.25 11.94 4.24
N ALA A 67 4.51 11.86 4.69
CA ALA A 67 5.22 13.01 5.24
C ALA A 67 5.40 14.11 4.19
N LEU A 68 5.80 13.77 2.97
CA LEU A 68 5.94 14.71 1.85
C LEU A 68 4.60 15.35 1.45
N GLY A 69 3.53 14.56 1.40
CA GLY A 69 2.18 15.06 1.12
C GLY A 69 1.59 15.91 2.25
N GLY A 70 2.10 15.75 3.48
CA GLY A 70 1.78 16.61 4.62
C GLY A 70 2.56 17.93 4.62
N LEU A 71 3.80 17.95 4.10
CA LEU A 71 4.64 19.14 3.99
C LEU A 71 4.18 20.13 2.90
N GLY A 72 3.41 19.66 1.91
CA GLY A 72 2.89 20.48 0.81
C GLY A 72 1.53 21.14 1.06
N ARG A 73 1.01 21.10 2.29
CA ARG A 73 -0.26 21.73 2.72
C ARG A 73 0.03 22.86 3.69
#